data_AF-A0A4D6NGB9-F1
#
_entry.id   AF-A0A4D6NGB9-F1
#
_cell.length_a   1.000
_cell.length_b   1.000
_cell.length_c   1.000
_cell.angle_alpha   90.00
_cell.angle_beta   90.00
_cell.angle_gamma   90.00
#
_symmetry.space_group_name_H-M   'P 1'
#
loop_
_entity.id
_entity.type
_entity.pdbx_description
1 polymer ?
#
loop_
_entity_poly.entity_id
_entity_poly.type
_entity_poly.pdbx_seq_one_letter_code
_entity_poly.pdbx_strand_id
1 'polypeptide(L)'
;MASMISTKANQFRYSTRLLFSHLLQHGRPATLSTPFSPHLQLLHHPHQARIQGFGNGSLGLCQRFLSSSAVNVSGEKSATDSDHSAKDVMLRGGGGGEQDQKSYARKPVRGGPISWLSFVLLVLTGAGLVFYYDREKKRHIEEIRSNTETVKQGPSVGKAAIGGPFRLINHEGKHVTEKDFLGKWTLLYFGFTHCPDICPEELQKLAAAVDKIKEKGGIETVPVFISVDPERDTVEQVGEYVKEFHPKLIGLTGSPDEIKNVARAYRVYYMKTAEENSDYLVDHSIVIYLMSPDMEFVKFFGKNNDVDSLADGVIKEVKQYKK
;
A
#
# COMPACT_ATOMS: atom_id res chain seq x y z
N MET A 1 9.80 -31.11 -28.79
CA MET A 1 8.45 -31.60 -28.44
C MET A 1 8.46 -32.02 -26.98
N ALA A 2 7.95 -31.18 -26.07
CA ALA A 2 7.72 -31.50 -24.66
C ALA A 2 6.85 -30.39 -24.03
N SER A 3 5.55 -30.48 -24.24
CA SER A 3 4.53 -29.78 -23.45
C SER A 3 3.47 -30.80 -23.08
N MET A 4 2.72 -30.54 -22.00
CA MET A 4 1.84 -31.48 -21.28
C MET A 4 2.56 -32.51 -20.39
N ILE A 5 2.85 -32.11 -19.14
CA ILE A 5 2.44 -32.80 -17.89
C ILE A 5 2.41 -31.72 -16.80
N SER A 6 1.22 -31.32 -16.33
CA SER A 6 0.92 -30.88 -14.95
C SER A 6 -0.46 -30.19 -14.89
N THR A 7 -1.54 -30.95 -15.12
CA THR A 7 -2.92 -30.43 -14.98
C THR A 7 -3.87 -31.54 -14.52
N LYS A 8 -3.48 -32.30 -13.48
CA LYS A 8 -4.34 -33.36 -12.93
C LYS A 8 -4.06 -33.79 -11.47
N ALA A 9 -3.71 -32.83 -10.61
CA ALA A 9 -3.41 -33.09 -9.19
C ALA A 9 -4.37 -32.41 -8.17
N ASN A 10 -5.34 -31.61 -8.61
CA ASN A 10 -6.13 -30.73 -7.72
C ASN A 10 -7.63 -31.04 -7.63
N GLN A 11 -8.04 -32.29 -7.93
CA GLN A 11 -9.47 -32.66 -8.05
C GLN A 11 -9.89 -33.87 -7.18
N PHE A 12 -9.06 -34.26 -6.19
CA PHE A 12 -9.25 -35.51 -5.43
C PHE A 12 -9.29 -35.35 -3.90
N ARG A 13 -9.80 -34.21 -3.38
CA ARG A 13 -9.97 -33.98 -1.93
C ARG A 13 -11.33 -33.40 -1.51
N TYR A 14 -12.36 -33.51 -2.36
CA TYR A 14 -13.70 -32.95 -2.09
C TYR A 14 -14.85 -33.98 -1.95
N SER A 15 -14.55 -35.29 -1.93
CA SER A 15 -15.58 -36.35 -2.06
C SER A 15 -15.81 -37.23 -0.81
N THR A 16 -15.33 -36.84 0.37
CA THR A 16 -15.46 -37.65 1.61
C THR A 16 -15.81 -36.82 2.85
N ARG A 17 -16.95 -36.11 2.82
CA ARG A 17 -17.59 -35.56 4.04
C ARG A 17 -19.13 -35.47 4.03
N LEU A 18 -19.79 -36.20 3.12
CA LEU A 18 -21.25 -36.32 3.05
C LEU A 18 -21.67 -37.79 3.19
N LEU A 19 -21.61 -38.35 4.42
CA LEU A 19 -22.25 -39.62 4.76
C LEU A 19 -22.29 -39.92 6.28
N PHE A 20 -22.38 -38.92 7.15
CA PHE A 20 -22.46 -39.14 8.62
C PHE A 20 -23.34 -38.13 9.37
N SER A 21 -24.56 -37.91 8.86
CA SER A 21 -25.56 -37.03 9.49
C SER A 21 -26.99 -37.52 9.23
N HIS A 22 -27.26 -38.81 9.43
CA HIS A 22 -28.62 -39.34 9.29
C HIS A 22 -28.89 -40.57 10.17
N LEU A 23 -28.85 -40.40 11.50
CA LEU A 23 -29.50 -41.28 12.49
C LEU A 23 -29.42 -40.64 13.87
N LEU A 24 -30.57 -40.18 14.39
CA LEU A 24 -30.99 -40.04 15.80
C LEU A 24 -32.02 -38.89 15.96
N GLN A 25 -33.20 -39.08 15.37
CA GLN A 25 -34.45 -38.51 15.88
C GLN A 25 -35.41 -39.65 16.19
N HIS A 26 -35.70 -39.88 17.47
CA HIS A 26 -37.03 -40.25 18.00
C HIS A 26 -36.93 -40.40 19.53
N GLY A 27 -37.72 -39.61 20.27
CA GLY A 27 -37.70 -39.60 21.75
C GLY A 27 -38.45 -38.41 22.37
N ARG A 28 -39.78 -38.40 22.30
CA ARG A 28 -40.71 -37.63 23.15
C ARG A 28 -41.30 -38.59 24.22
N PRO A 29 -42.02 -38.17 25.31
CA PRO A 29 -42.83 -36.95 25.46
C PRO A 29 -42.92 -36.28 26.88
N ALA A 30 -43.84 -35.31 27.02
CA ALA A 30 -44.58 -34.89 28.25
C ALA A 30 -43.84 -34.07 29.34
N THR A 31 -44.41 -33.08 30.06
CA THR A 31 -45.78 -32.45 30.11
C THR A 31 -45.77 -31.14 30.95
N LEU A 32 -46.69 -30.19 30.67
CA LEU A 32 -47.26 -29.11 31.54
C LEU A 32 -46.29 -28.11 32.24
N SER A 33 -46.67 -26.88 32.64
CA SER A 33 -47.88 -26.05 32.47
C SER A 33 -47.56 -24.55 32.73
N THR A 34 -48.24 -23.64 32.03
CA THR A 34 -48.33 -22.19 32.33
C THR A 34 -49.60 -21.88 33.15
N PRO A 35 -50.01 -20.62 33.45
CA PRO A 35 -49.30 -19.32 33.54
C PRO A 35 -49.50 -18.63 34.92
N PHE A 36 -48.84 -17.49 35.21
CA PHE A 36 -49.45 -16.44 36.06
C PHE A 36 -48.84 -15.04 35.89
N SER A 37 -49.73 -14.07 35.67
CA SER A 37 -49.61 -12.60 35.71
C SER A 37 -51.08 -12.10 35.74
N PRO A 38 -51.47 -10.87 36.16
CA PRO A 38 -50.66 -9.65 36.36
C PRO A 38 -51.00 -8.85 37.65
N HIS A 39 -50.43 -7.65 37.81
CA HIS A 39 -51.15 -6.53 38.45
C HIS A 39 -50.82 -5.18 37.79
N LEU A 40 -51.74 -4.22 37.92
CA LEU A 40 -51.84 -2.96 37.19
C LEU A 40 -51.67 -1.72 38.13
N GLN A 41 -51.87 -0.51 37.58
CA GLN A 41 -51.93 0.84 38.19
C GLN A 41 -50.56 1.57 38.28
N LEU A 42 -50.25 2.70 37.63
CA LEU A 42 -50.99 3.80 36.94
C LEU A 42 -51.53 4.91 37.88
N LEU A 43 -50.83 6.07 37.97
CA LEU A 43 -51.38 7.45 37.80
C LEU A 43 -50.38 8.61 38.07
N HIS A 44 -50.68 9.74 37.40
CA HIS A 44 -50.34 11.16 37.69
C HIS A 44 -49.08 11.87 37.11
N HIS A 45 -49.36 12.68 36.07
CA HIS A 45 -48.82 14.03 35.76
C HIS A 45 -49.20 15.07 36.87
N PRO A 46 -48.83 16.38 36.83
CA PRO A 46 -48.20 17.16 35.73
C PRO A 46 -47.03 18.10 36.14
N HIS A 47 -46.33 18.70 35.17
CA HIS A 47 -46.17 20.17 35.13
C HIS A 47 -45.85 20.70 33.72
N GLN A 48 -46.12 22.00 33.51
CA GLN A 48 -46.28 22.63 32.18
C GLN A 48 -45.55 23.98 32.09
N ALA A 49 -44.76 24.19 31.02
CA ALA A 49 -44.30 25.48 30.46
C ALA A 49 -43.75 25.17 29.04
N ARG A 50 -44.14 25.74 27.88
CA ARG A 50 -44.43 27.13 27.43
C ARG A 50 -43.25 28.11 27.63
N ILE A 51 -42.82 28.91 26.64
CA ILE A 51 -43.17 29.04 25.19
C ILE A 51 -42.12 29.95 24.47
N GLN A 52 -42.20 30.10 23.13
CA GLN A 52 -41.50 31.09 22.25
C GLN A 52 -39.97 30.95 22.06
N GLY A 53 -39.38 31.28 20.88
CA GLY A 53 -39.97 31.59 19.56
C GLY A 53 -39.06 32.40 18.61
N PHE A 54 -39.36 32.31 17.29
CA PHE A 54 -39.07 33.28 16.19
C PHE A 54 -37.63 33.62 15.70
N GLY A 55 -37.51 33.86 14.37
CA GLY A 55 -36.42 34.60 13.69
C GLY A 55 -35.53 33.72 12.78
N ASN A 56 -35.74 33.50 11.47
CA ASN A 56 -35.81 34.39 10.28
C ASN A 56 -34.53 35.15 9.88
N GLY A 57 -34.09 34.98 8.62
CA GLY A 57 -33.01 35.74 7.93
C GLY A 57 -31.66 35.00 7.85
N SER A 58 -30.86 35.07 6.77
CA SER A 58 -30.99 35.83 5.52
C SER A 58 -30.28 35.16 4.32
N LEU A 59 -30.75 35.49 3.11
CA LEU A 59 -30.09 35.28 1.82
C LEU A 59 -28.82 36.14 1.65
N GLY A 60 -27.97 35.76 0.69
CA GLY A 60 -26.78 36.48 0.20
C GLY A 60 -25.68 35.48 -0.19
N LEU A 61 -25.56 34.94 -1.41
CA LEU A 61 -25.62 35.56 -2.74
C LEU A 61 -24.48 36.57 -2.98
N CYS A 62 -23.32 36.06 -3.38
CA CYS A 62 -22.34 36.80 -4.18
C CYS A 62 -21.75 35.87 -5.24
N GLN A 63 -21.48 36.42 -6.43
CA GLN A 63 -21.26 35.69 -7.67
C GLN A 63 -20.06 36.31 -8.41
N ARG A 64 -19.32 35.50 -9.20
CA ARG A 64 -18.21 35.93 -10.10
C ARG A 64 -16.93 36.31 -9.32
N PHE A 65 -15.72 35.99 -9.80
CA PHE A 65 -15.24 36.05 -11.19
C PHE A 65 -14.62 34.76 -11.77
N LEU A 66 -14.70 34.68 -13.10
CA LEU A 66 -14.04 33.71 -13.97
C LEU A 66 -12.77 34.34 -14.57
N SER A 67 -11.69 33.56 -14.72
CA SER A 67 -10.75 33.54 -15.87
C SER A 67 -9.62 32.55 -15.52
N SER A 68 -9.54 31.36 -16.14
CA SER A 68 -9.15 31.08 -17.53
C SER A 68 -7.64 31.10 -17.78
N SER A 69 -7.05 29.91 -17.84
CA SER A 69 -5.91 29.54 -18.69
C SER A 69 -5.79 28.02 -18.77
N ALA A 70 -6.65 27.39 -19.57
CA ALA A 70 -6.50 26.00 -19.98
C ALA A 70 -5.94 25.99 -21.41
N VAL A 71 -4.72 25.53 -21.60
CA VAL A 71 -4.13 25.28 -22.92
C VAL A 71 -4.50 23.86 -23.31
N ASN A 72 -5.37 23.71 -24.30
CA ASN A 72 -5.75 22.41 -24.85
C ASN A 72 -5.10 22.24 -26.22
N VAL A 73 -4.40 21.13 -26.42
CA VAL A 73 -3.69 20.81 -27.67
C VAL A 73 -4.49 19.80 -28.48
N SER A 74 -5.00 20.27 -29.61
CA SER A 74 -5.44 19.47 -30.77
C SER A 74 -4.76 20.11 -31.99
N GLY A 75 -4.13 19.41 -32.93
CA GLY A 75 -4.10 17.98 -33.17
C GLY A 75 -4.77 17.66 -34.50
N GLU A 76 -4.04 17.79 -35.62
CA GLU A 76 -4.44 17.17 -36.88
C GLU A 76 -3.26 16.86 -37.81
N LYS A 77 -3.52 15.98 -38.78
CA LYS A 77 -2.55 15.34 -39.67
C LYS A 77 -2.56 16.00 -41.05
N SER A 78 -1.46 15.90 -41.79
CA SER A 78 -1.51 15.33 -43.14
C SER A 78 -0.13 14.86 -43.61
N ALA A 79 -0.11 13.91 -44.53
CA ALA A 79 1.07 13.37 -45.22
C ALA A 79 0.81 13.38 -46.73
N THR A 80 1.82 13.03 -47.56
CA THR A 80 1.74 12.84 -49.03
C THR A 80 1.37 14.14 -49.80
N ASP A 81 1.64 14.39 -51.09
CA ASP A 81 2.58 13.91 -52.13
C ASP A 81 2.57 14.97 -53.28
N SER A 82 3.36 14.97 -54.37
CA SER A 82 4.42 14.09 -54.91
C SER A 82 5.41 14.91 -55.77
N ASP A 83 6.18 14.24 -56.65
CA ASP A 83 6.95 14.76 -57.78
C ASP A 83 6.27 15.85 -58.65
N HIS A 84 7.08 16.74 -59.23
CA HIS A 84 7.17 16.73 -60.69
C HIS A 84 8.51 17.24 -61.25
N SER A 85 9.14 16.36 -62.05
CA SER A 85 10.28 16.66 -62.92
C SER A 85 9.83 17.46 -64.15
N ALA A 86 10.65 18.41 -64.60
CA ALA A 86 11.44 18.28 -65.85
C ALA A 86 11.74 19.62 -66.56
N LYS A 87 12.88 19.62 -67.29
CA LYS A 87 13.20 20.45 -68.47
C LYS A 87 13.39 21.94 -68.25
N ASP A 88 14.22 22.65 -69.01
CA ASP A 88 15.40 22.41 -69.86
C ASP A 88 15.62 23.76 -70.58
N VAL A 89 16.86 24.03 -71.00
CA VAL A 89 17.26 24.69 -72.26
C VAL A 89 18.43 25.66 -72.05
N MET A 90 19.47 25.46 -72.88
CA MET A 90 20.68 26.26 -72.97
C MET A 90 20.46 27.61 -73.68
N LEU A 91 21.44 28.53 -73.50
CA LEU A 91 22.16 29.36 -74.50
C LEU A 91 22.77 30.58 -73.76
N ARG A 92 23.90 31.21 -74.10
CA ARG A 92 25.10 30.83 -74.89
C ARG A 92 26.13 31.98 -74.77
N GLY A 93 27.41 31.65 -74.56
CA GLY A 93 28.56 32.57 -74.72
C GLY A 93 28.84 33.48 -73.50
N GLY A 94 30.08 33.91 -73.25
CA GLY A 94 31.35 33.59 -73.93
C GLY A 94 32.50 34.43 -73.36
N GLY A 95 33.74 33.98 -73.51
CA GLY A 95 34.93 34.69 -73.02
C GLY A 95 36.04 33.71 -72.64
N GLY A 96 37.17 33.75 -73.34
CA GLY A 96 38.26 32.78 -73.20
C GLY A 96 39.35 33.20 -72.21
N GLY A 97 40.22 32.24 -71.90
CA GLY A 97 41.45 32.41 -71.13
C GLY A 97 42.19 31.07 -71.15
N GLU A 98 43.38 31.04 -71.73
CA GLU A 98 44.11 29.81 -72.06
C GLU A 98 45.23 29.52 -71.04
N GLN A 99 45.66 28.26 -70.98
CA GLN A 99 46.84 27.76 -70.24
C GLN A 99 46.64 27.75 -68.70
N ASP A 100 47.11 26.74 -67.94
CA ASP A 100 48.27 25.89 -68.18
C ASP A 100 48.10 24.47 -67.58
N GLN A 101 48.81 23.47 -68.10
CA GLN A 101 48.75 22.09 -67.63
C GLN A 101 49.59 21.89 -66.37
N LYS A 102 49.00 21.35 -65.28
CA LYS A 102 49.79 20.78 -64.19
C LYS A 102 49.22 19.46 -63.67
N SER A 103 49.77 18.37 -64.21
CA SER A 103 49.50 17.00 -63.77
C SER A 103 50.06 16.78 -62.36
N TYR A 104 49.19 16.83 -61.35
CA TYR A 104 49.50 16.31 -60.02
C TYR A 104 49.01 14.86 -59.92
N ALA A 105 49.95 13.93 -59.84
CA ALA A 105 49.68 12.51 -59.74
C ALA A 105 48.79 12.21 -58.52
N ARG A 106 47.55 11.76 -58.76
CA ARG A 106 46.68 11.20 -57.70
C ARG A 106 47.37 9.97 -57.12
N LYS A 107 47.74 10.02 -55.84
CA LYS A 107 47.98 8.82 -55.04
C LYS A 107 46.68 7.99 -55.04
N PRO A 108 46.73 6.66 -55.21
CA PRO A 108 45.54 5.83 -55.23
C PRO A 108 44.88 5.84 -53.84
N VAL A 109 43.68 6.44 -53.74
CA VAL A 109 42.87 6.40 -52.53
C VAL A 109 42.29 4.98 -52.41
N ARG A 110 42.96 4.15 -51.62
CA ARG A 110 42.54 2.77 -51.32
C ARG A 110 42.10 2.68 -49.86
N GLY A 111 40.81 2.85 -49.61
CA GLY A 111 40.18 2.74 -48.31
C GLY A 111 38.67 2.83 -48.45
N GLY A 112 37.93 1.95 -47.76
CA GLY A 112 36.47 1.98 -47.74
C GLY A 112 35.92 3.22 -47.03
N PRO A 113 34.57 3.39 -46.97
CA PRO A 113 33.92 4.64 -46.59
C PRO A 113 34.18 5.14 -45.15
N ILE A 114 34.87 4.36 -44.31
CA ILE A 114 35.26 4.77 -42.94
C ILE A 114 36.69 4.26 -42.68
N SER A 115 37.59 5.17 -42.29
CA SER A 115 38.94 4.78 -41.83
C SER A 115 38.87 4.16 -40.44
N TRP A 116 39.71 3.16 -40.17
CA TRP A 116 39.88 2.60 -38.81
C TRP A 116 40.21 3.69 -37.78
N LEU A 117 40.94 4.73 -38.21
CA LEU A 117 41.27 5.90 -37.39
C LEU A 117 40.01 6.69 -36.96
N SER A 118 39.01 6.80 -37.84
CA SER A 118 37.73 7.45 -37.55
C SER A 118 36.89 6.63 -36.56
N PHE A 119 36.94 5.30 -36.66
CA PHE A 119 36.26 4.41 -35.69
C PHE A 119 36.88 4.52 -34.30
N VAL A 120 38.22 4.52 -34.20
CA VAL A 120 38.93 4.73 -32.92
C VAL A 120 38.58 6.10 -32.31
N LEU A 121 38.55 7.16 -33.11
CA LEU A 121 38.20 8.50 -32.64
C LEU A 121 36.75 8.58 -32.14
N LEU A 122 35.80 7.94 -32.83
CA LEU A 122 34.40 7.86 -32.40
C LEU A 122 34.23 7.06 -31.10
N VAL A 123 34.92 5.93 -30.96
CA VAL A 123 34.90 5.12 -29.72
C VAL A 123 35.51 5.89 -28.55
N LEU A 124 36.64 6.59 -28.74
CA LEU A 124 37.26 7.41 -27.69
C LEU A 124 36.36 8.58 -27.28
N THR A 125 35.72 9.25 -28.25
CA THR A 125 34.79 10.37 -27.98
C THR A 125 33.54 9.86 -27.25
N GLY A 126 32.97 8.75 -27.69
CA GLY A 126 31.82 8.11 -27.03
C GLY A 126 32.13 7.63 -25.62
N ALA A 127 33.26 6.95 -25.42
CA ALA A 127 33.71 6.50 -24.10
C ALA A 127 34.01 7.69 -23.16
N GLY A 128 34.62 8.76 -23.67
CA GLY A 128 34.85 10.00 -22.93
C GLY A 128 33.55 10.68 -22.52
N LEU A 129 32.55 10.75 -23.42
CA LEU A 129 31.23 11.33 -23.13
C LEU A 129 30.43 10.48 -22.13
N VAL A 130 30.46 9.16 -22.26
CA VAL A 130 29.86 8.22 -21.28
C VAL A 130 30.54 8.37 -19.93
N PHE A 131 31.88 8.39 -19.87
CA PHE A 131 32.62 8.59 -18.62
C PHE A 131 32.34 9.96 -17.98
N TYR A 132 32.21 11.02 -18.78
CA TYR A 132 31.84 12.35 -18.31
C TYR A 132 30.44 12.33 -17.67
N TYR A 133 29.42 11.87 -18.40
CA TYR A 133 28.04 11.83 -17.89
C TYR A 133 27.87 10.85 -16.74
N ASP A 134 28.59 9.73 -16.71
CA ASP A 134 28.54 8.77 -15.60
C ASP A 134 29.23 9.32 -14.34
N ARG A 135 30.34 10.07 -14.50
CA ARG A 135 31.00 10.80 -13.41
C ARG A 135 30.14 11.95 -12.86
N GLU A 136 29.38 12.63 -13.71
CA GLU A 136 28.46 13.70 -13.31
C GLU A 136 27.17 13.13 -12.68
N LYS A 137 26.56 12.10 -13.28
CA LYS A 137 25.41 11.37 -12.68
C LYS A 137 25.73 10.77 -11.33
N LYS A 138 26.91 10.15 -11.15
CA LYS A 138 27.28 9.52 -9.87
C LYS A 138 27.20 10.52 -8.70
N ARG A 139 27.67 11.76 -8.91
CA ARG A 139 27.58 12.82 -7.89
C ARG A 139 26.14 13.13 -7.50
N HIS A 140 25.25 13.36 -8.47
CA HIS A 140 23.85 13.64 -8.18
C HIS A 140 23.08 12.44 -7.62
N ILE A 141 23.41 11.21 -8.01
CA ILE A 141 22.80 9.99 -7.45
C ILE A 141 23.22 9.79 -5.99
N GLU A 142 24.49 10.06 -5.66
CA GLU A 142 25.04 9.95 -4.32
C GLU A 142 24.54 11.09 -3.39
N GLU A 143 24.40 12.30 -3.93
CA GLU A 143 23.72 13.44 -3.29
C GLU A 143 22.23 13.16 -3.05
N ILE A 144 21.48 12.64 -4.03
CA ILE A 144 20.07 12.26 -3.84
C ILE A 144 19.94 11.13 -2.82
N ARG A 145 20.85 10.14 -2.80
CA ARG A 145 20.85 9.06 -1.81
C ARG A 145 21.11 9.58 -0.39
N SER A 146 22.18 10.36 -0.20
CA SER A 146 22.50 10.94 1.11
C SER A 146 21.44 11.94 1.59
N ASN A 147 20.88 12.75 0.71
CA ASN A 147 19.73 13.62 1.04
C ASN A 147 18.46 12.80 1.36
N THR A 148 18.21 11.69 0.66
CA THR A 148 17.10 10.78 0.99
C THR A 148 17.30 10.09 2.35
N GLU A 149 18.54 9.71 2.68
CA GLU A 149 18.87 9.13 3.99
C GLU A 149 18.75 10.15 5.13
N THR A 150 19.16 11.40 4.92
CA THR A 150 18.97 12.47 5.91
C THR A 150 17.50 12.89 6.03
N VAL A 151 16.71 12.90 4.96
CA VAL A 151 15.24 13.13 5.05
C VAL A 151 14.53 11.98 5.77
N LYS A 152 14.95 10.72 5.57
CA LYS A 152 14.48 9.57 6.38
C LYS A 152 14.89 9.63 7.86
N GLN A 153 15.87 10.48 8.21
CA GLN A 153 16.37 10.68 9.58
C GLN A 153 16.16 12.13 10.08
N GLY A 154 15.33 12.91 9.39
CA GLY A 154 15.05 14.30 9.77
C GLY A 154 14.42 14.33 11.16
N PRO A 155 14.78 15.30 12.03
CA PRO A 155 14.21 15.39 13.36
C PRO A 155 12.69 15.60 13.23
N SER A 156 11.90 14.68 13.78
CA SER A 156 10.45 14.83 13.83
C SER A 156 10.11 16.02 14.72
N VAL A 157 9.73 17.13 14.08
CA VAL A 157 9.34 18.37 14.77
C VAL A 157 8.00 18.10 15.47
N GLY A 158 8.11 17.62 16.71
CA GLY A 158 7.05 16.93 17.45
C GLY A 158 7.10 15.42 17.24
N LYS A 159 7.23 14.64 18.32
CA LYS A 159 6.79 13.22 18.34
C LYS A 159 5.33 13.24 17.86
N ALA A 160 5.05 12.67 16.69
CA ALA A 160 3.67 12.45 16.29
C ALA A 160 3.00 11.60 17.36
N ALA A 161 1.92 12.11 17.96
CA ALA A 161 1.15 11.38 18.97
C ALA A 161 0.35 10.26 18.29
N ILE A 162 1.06 9.17 18.04
CA ILE A 162 0.59 7.87 17.55
C ILE A 162 0.56 6.93 18.75
N GLY A 163 -0.60 6.33 18.96
CA GLY A 163 -0.90 5.50 20.12
C GLY A 163 -1.73 6.27 21.16
N GLY A 164 -2.18 5.51 22.17
CA GLY A 164 -3.09 5.97 23.20
C GLY A 164 -3.77 4.79 23.87
N PRO A 165 -4.51 5.03 24.97
CA PRO A 165 -5.21 3.97 25.67
C PRO A 165 -6.30 3.37 24.78
N PHE A 166 -6.45 2.06 24.86
CA PHE A 166 -7.53 1.34 24.18
C PHE A 166 -8.14 0.29 25.10
N ARG A 167 -9.39 -0.05 24.84
CA ARG A 167 -10.04 -1.21 25.45
C ARG A 167 -10.69 -1.99 24.34
N LEU A 168 -10.22 -3.22 24.16
CA LEU A 168 -10.64 -4.13 23.10
C LEU A 168 -10.95 -5.50 23.71
N ILE A 169 -11.44 -6.41 22.88
CA ILE A 169 -11.71 -7.80 23.22
C ILE A 169 -10.73 -8.65 22.42
N ASN A 170 -9.97 -9.51 23.09
CA ASN A 170 -9.10 -10.45 22.39
C ASN A 170 -9.92 -11.60 21.78
N HIS A 171 -9.29 -12.35 20.88
CA HIS A 171 -9.84 -13.55 20.25
C HIS A 171 -10.18 -14.73 21.20
N GLU A 172 -9.98 -14.56 22.52
CA GLU A 172 -10.39 -15.51 23.57
C GLU A 172 -11.63 -15.00 24.34
N GLY A 173 -12.19 -13.84 23.94
CA GLY A 173 -13.33 -13.19 24.60
C GLY A 173 -12.95 -12.35 25.84
N LYS A 174 -11.67 -12.21 26.16
CA LYS A 174 -11.19 -11.42 27.31
C LYS A 174 -11.04 -9.95 26.91
N HIS A 175 -11.55 -9.03 27.74
CA HIS A 175 -11.20 -7.61 27.63
C HIS A 175 -9.71 -7.39 27.90
N VAL A 176 -9.06 -6.63 27.01
CA VAL A 176 -7.65 -6.26 27.09
C VAL A 176 -7.45 -4.78 26.80
N THR A 177 -6.33 -4.25 27.28
CA THR A 177 -5.94 -2.84 27.19
C THR A 177 -4.49 -2.72 26.71
N GLU A 178 -4.01 -1.50 26.47
CA GLU A 178 -2.59 -1.26 26.18
C GLU A 178 -1.67 -1.81 27.29
N LYS A 179 -2.17 -1.89 28.53
CA LYS A 179 -1.40 -2.31 29.71
C LYS A 179 -1.08 -3.81 29.70
N ASP A 180 -1.90 -4.63 29.05
CA ASP A 180 -1.68 -6.08 28.92
C ASP A 180 -0.46 -6.40 28.01
N PHE A 181 0.03 -5.43 27.23
CA PHE A 181 1.18 -5.58 26.32
C PHE A 181 2.49 -5.02 26.89
N LEU A 182 2.45 -4.38 28.07
CA LEU A 182 3.64 -3.80 28.71
C LEU A 182 4.71 -4.86 29.02
N GLY A 183 5.97 -4.44 28.98
CA GLY A 183 7.15 -5.28 29.15
C GLY A 183 7.56 -6.06 27.88
N LYS A 184 6.84 -5.94 26.77
CA LYS A 184 7.12 -6.67 25.51
C LYS A 184 7.17 -5.73 24.31
N TRP A 185 7.99 -6.07 23.32
CA TRP A 185 7.94 -5.39 22.03
C TRP A 185 6.70 -5.85 21.25
N THR A 186 5.91 -4.92 20.73
CA THR A 186 4.64 -5.25 20.06
C THR A 186 4.64 -4.74 18.63
N LEU A 187 4.17 -5.58 17.70
CA LEU A 187 3.97 -5.25 16.29
C LEU A 187 2.46 -5.21 16.03
N LEU A 188 1.88 -4.00 15.98
CA LEU A 188 0.46 -3.80 15.73
C LEU A 188 0.21 -3.68 14.22
N TYR A 189 -0.71 -4.48 13.68
CA TYR A 189 -1.21 -4.35 12.32
C TYR A 189 -2.74 -4.17 12.34
N PHE A 190 -3.25 -3.23 11.54
CA PHE A 190 -4.68 -2.96 11.41
C PHE A 190 -5.18 -3.52 10.08
N GLY A 191 -6.29 -4.26 10.09
CA GLY A 191 -6.87 -4.88 8.90
C GLY A 191 -8.25 -5.46 9.17
N PHE A 192 -8.74 -6.36 8.32
CA PHE A 192 -10.04 -7.01 8.50
C PHE A 192 -9.99 -8.44 7.91
N THR A 193 -10.74 -9.39 8.47
CA THR A 193 -10.60 -10.82 8.09
C THR A 193 -11.11 -11.12 6.69
N HIS A 194 -12.01 -10.27 6.17
CA HIS A 194 -12.63 -10.38 4.85
C HIS A 194 -11.82 -9.72 3.70
N CYS A 195 -10.55 -9.37 3.95
CA CYS A 195 -9.68 -8.78 2.92
C CYS A 195 -9.18 -9.86 1.95
N PRO A 196 -9.40 -9.73 0.61
CA PRO A 196 -9.12 -10.80 -0.34
C PRO A 196 -7.63 -11.13 -0.47
N ASP A 197 -6.76 -10.10 -0.54
CA ASP A 197 -5.34 -10.28 -0.86
C ASP A 197 -4.39 -9.64 0.19
N ILE A 198 -4.63 -8.38 0.57
CA ILE A 198 -3.64 -7.54 1.25
C ILE A 198 -3.39 -7.96 2.71
N CYS A 199 -4.43 -8.19 3.51
CA CYS A 199 -4.23 -8.60 4.91
C CYS A 199 -3.56 -9.97 5.04
N PRO A 200 -3.94 -11.00 4.25
CA PRO A 200 -3.22 -12.27 4.24
C PRO A 200 -1.73 -12.12 3.89
N GLU A 201 -1.39 -11.32 2.87
CA GLU A 201 -0.01 -11.03 2.47
C GLU A 201 0.80 -10.38 3.62
N GLU A 202 0.27 -9.32 4.23
CA GLU A 202 0.96 -8.60 5.31
C GLU A 202 1.06 -9.42 6.61
N LEU A 203 0.07 -10.25 6.94
CA LEU A 203 0.11 -11.12 8.12
C LEU A 203 1.08 -12.29 7.95
N GLN A 204 1.19 -12.90 6.77
CA GLN A 204 2.24 -13.89 6.48
C GLN A 204 3.63 -13.27 6.59
N LYS A 205 3.81 -12.06 6.06
CA LYS A 205 5.06 -11.30 6.17
C LYS A 205 5.41 -10.97 7.63
N LEU A 206 4.41 -10.55 8.42
CA LEU A 206 4.58 -10.27 9.84
C LEU A 206 4.96 -11.52 10.64
N ALA A 207 4.29 -12.66 10.40
CA ALA A 207 4.60 -13.94 11.04
C ALA A 207 6.05 -14.37 10.76
N ALA A 208 6.46 -14.37 9.49
CA ALA A 208 7.83 -14.71 9.09
C ALA A 208 8.87 -13.74 9.69
N ALA A 209 8.54 -12.45 9.79
CA ALA A 209 9.42 -11.46 10.40
C ALA A 209 9.58 -11.68 11.91
N VAL A 210 8.50 -12.03 12.64
CA VAL A 210 8.55 -12.34 14.09
C VAL A 210 9.50 -13.50 14.39
N ASP A 211 9.40 -14.60 13.63
CA ASP A 211 10.30 -15.74 13.82
C ASP A 211 11.75 -15.37 13.47
N LYS A 212 11.96 -14.59 12.41
CA LYS A 212 13.30 -14.11 11.99
C LYS A 212 13.92 -13.11 12.97
N ILE A 213 13.12 -12.26 13.62
CA ILE A 213 13.55 -11.36 14.71
C ILE A 213 14.02 -12.17 15.92
N LYS A 214 13.30 -13.24 16.27
CA LYS A 214 13.67 -14.15 17.34
C LYS A 214 14.96 -14.91 17.02
N GLU A 215 15.09 -15.44 15.80
CA GLU A 215 16.25 -16.21 15.35
C GLU A 215 17.53 -15.35 15.27
N LYS A 216 17.49 -14.23 14.52
CA LYS A 216 18.66 -13.34 14.33
C LYS A 216 18.96 -12.48 15.55
N GLY A 217 17.93 -12.04 16.26
CA GLY A 217 18.03 -10.98 17.27
C GLY A 217 17.97 -11.46 18.71
N GLY A 218 17.42 -12.66 18.97
CA GLY A 218 17.09 -13.12 20.32
C GLY A 218 15.96 -12.31 20.99
N ILE A 219 15.25 -11.48 20.23
CA ILE A 219 14.22 -10.55 20.73
C ILE A 219 12.85 -11.23 20.60
N GLU A 220 12.06 -11.23 21.68
CA GLU A 220 10.67 -11.68 21.64
C GLU A 220 9.74 -10.51 21.32
N THR A 221 9.07 -10.59 20.17
CA THR A 221 8.03 -9.66 19.73
C THR A 221 6.65 -10.32 19.77
N VAL A 222 5.63 -9.54 20.12
CA VAL A 222 4.21 -9.95 20.09
C VAL A 222 3.55 -9.35 18.85
N PRO A 223 3.21 -10.14 17.83
CA PRO A 223 2.38 -9.66 16.73
C PRO A 223 0.92 -9.57 17.16
N VAL A 224 0.25 -8.49 16.77
CA VAL A 224 -1.13 -8.18 17.14
C VAL A 224 -1.89 -7.70 15.91
N PHE A 225 -3.02 -8.33 15.63
CA PHE A 225 -3.96 -7.94 14.59
C PHE A 225 -5.13 -7.20 15.25
N ILE A 226 -5.45 -5.98 14.78
CA ILE A 226 -6.62 -5.21 15.21
C ILE A 226 -7.59 -5.12 14.03
N SER A 227 -8.80 -5.66 14.21
CA SER A 227 -9.85 -5.51 13.19
C SER A 227 -10.33 -4.06 13.11
N VAL A 228 -10.50 -3.56 11.88
CA VAL A 228 -11.19 -2.29 11.58
C VAL A 228 -12.66 -2.50 11.15
N ASP A 229 -13.17 -3.73 11.17
CA ASP A 229 -14.53 -4.09 10.72
C ASP A 229 -15.35 -4.90 11.75
N PRO A 230 -15.71 -4.30 12.89
CA PRO A 230 -16.35 -4.99 14.01
C PRO A 230 -17.78 -5.48 13.74
N GLU A 231 -18.36 -5.19 12.57
CA GLU A 231 -19.69 -5.69 12.18
C GLU A 231 -19.63 -7.13 11.62
N ARG A 232 -18.48 -7.55 11.08
CA ARG A 232 -18.27 -8.91 10.52
C ARG A 232 -17.22 -9.69 11.30
N ASP A 233 -16.21 -9.00 11.82
CA ASP A 233 -15.05 -9.62 12.47
C ASP A 233 -15.34 -9.88 13.97
N THR A 234 -16.15 -10.90 14.27
CA THR A 234 -16.45 -11.34 15.64
C THR A 234 -15.21 -11.91 16.35
N VAL A 235 -15.30 -12.12 17.66
CA VAL A 235 -14.24 -12.73 18.48
C VAL A 235 -13.82 -14.10 17.91
N GLU A 236 -14.80 -14.91 17.52
CA GLU A 236 -14.63 -16.24 16.94
C GLU A 236 -13.99 -16.14 15.56
N GLN A 237 -14.52 -15.29 14.68
CA GLN A 237 -14.01 -15.10 13.32
C GLN A 237 -12.54 -14.61 13.31
N VAL A 238 -12.23 -13.63 14.15
CA VAL A 238 -10.86 -13.14 14.35
C VAL A 238 -9.98 -14.23 14.96
N GLY A 239 -10.51 -15.03 15.88
CA GLY A 239 -9.81 -16.13 16.53
C GLY A 239 -9.56 -17.36 15.68
N GLU A 240 -10.33 -17.61 14.64
CA GLU A 240 -10.00 -18.58 13.60
C GLU A 240 -8.92 -17.99 12.67
N TYR A 241 -9.15 -16.77 12.17
CA TYR A 241 -8.25 -16.09 11.23
C TYR A 241 -6.80 -15.99 11.74
N VAL A 242 -6.57 -15.50 12.97
CA VAL A 242 -5.19 -15.32 13.47
C VAL A 242 -4.42 -16.63 13.69
N LYS A 243 -5.12 -17.74 13.95
CA LYS A 243 -4.50 -19.06 14.15
C LYS A 243 -3.90 -19.63 12.86
N GLU A 244 -4.38 -19.19 11.69
CA GLU A 244 -3.85 -19.63 10.39
C GLU A 244 -2.46 -19.07 10.10
N PHE A 245 -2.11 -17.89 10.67
CA PHE A 245 -0.86 -17.20 10.39
C PHE A 245 0.25 -17.52 11.39
N HIS A 246 0.01 -17.39 12.70
CA HIS A 246 1.06 -17.60 13.71
C HIS A 246 0.48 -17.89 15.11
N PRO A 247 0.99 -18.87 15.86
CA PRO A 247 0.45 -19.23 17.18
C PRO A 247 0.64 -18.17 18.27
N LYS A 248 1.43 -17.10 18.02
CA LYS A 248 1.54 -15.93 18.91
C LYS A 248 0.79 -14.69 18.41
N LEU A 249 0.08 -14.76 17.28
CA LEU A 249 -0.69 -13.65 16.74
C LEU A 249 -1.94 -13.42 17.58
N ILE A 250 -1.97 -12.29 18.29
CA ILE A 250 -3.13 -11.91 19.10
C ILE A 250 -4.10 -11.10 18.23
N GLY A 251 -5.25 -11.68 17.91
CA GLY A 251 -6.36 -10.95 17.31
C GLY A 251 -7.14 -10.15 18.35
N LEU A 252 -7.46 -8.89 18.02
CA LEU A 252 -8.28 -7.95 18.78
C LEU A 252 -9.45 -7.42 17.94
N THR A 253 -10.63 -7.36 18.54
CA THR A 253 -11.86 -6.74 17.98
C THR A 253 -12.56 -5.95 19.10
N GLY A 254 -13.74 -5.38 18.84
CA GLY A 254 -14.46 -4.59 19.84
C GLY A 254 -15.74 -3.97 19.29
N SER A 255 -16.36 -3.05 20.05
CA SER A 255 -17.48 -2.27 19.52
C SER A 255 -17.05 -1.26 18.44
N PRO A 256 -17.95 -0.81 17.53
CA PRO A 256 -17.64 0.21 16.54
C PRO A 256 -17.01 1.50 17.12
N ASP A 257 -17.42 1.92 18.31
CA ASP A 257 -16.83 3.07 19.00
C ASP A 257 -15.44 2.77 19.57
N GLU A 258 -15.19 1.57 20.12
CA GLU A 258 -13.85 1.16 20.57
C GLU A 258 -12.87 1.07 19.38
N ILE A 259 -13.29 0.48 18.25
CA ILE A 259 -12.49 0.44 17.00
C ILE A 259 -12.20 1.85 16.47
N LYS A 260 -13.21 2.72 16.41
CA LYS A 260 -13.07 4.13 16.00
C LYS A 260 -12.12 4.92 16.89
N ASN A 261 -12.12 4.65 18.19
CA ASN A 261 -11.24 5.30 19.16
C ASN A 261 -9.78 4.83 19.02
N VAL A 262 -9.53 3.51 18.89
CA VAL A 262 -8.17 3.01 18.67
C VAL A 262 -7.63 3.43 17.31
N ALA A 263 -8.42 3.34 16.23
CA ALA A 263 -8.00 3.82 14.91
C ALA A 263 -7.62 5.31 14.93
N ARG A 264 -8.39 6.15 15.64
CA ARG A 264 -8.06 7.57 15.86
C ARG A 264 -6.76 7.77 16.65
N ALA A 265 -6.54 7.02 17.72
CA ALA A 265 -5.34 7.11 18.55
C ALA A 265 -4.07 6.73 17.77
N TYR A 266 -4.16 5.69 16.94
CA TYR A 266 -3.06 5.23 16.09
C TYR A 266 -3.00 5.90 14.70
N ARG A 267 -3.85 6.91 14.44
CA ARG A 267 -3.94 7.66 13.18
C ARG A 267 -4.18 6.79 11.94
N VAL A 268 -4.84 5.66 12.13
CA VAL A 268 -5.24 4.73 11.08
C VAL A 268 -6.49 5.26 10.39
N TYR A 269 -6.37 5.53 9.10
CA TYR A 269 -7.53 5.72 8.23
C TYR A 269 -8.18 4.37 7.94
N TYR A 270 -9.51 4.32 8.04
CA TYR A 270 -10.34 3.22 7.55
C TYR A 270 -11.68 3.78 7.01
N MET A 271 -12.22 3.19 5.94
CA MET A 271 -13.50 3.56 5.33
C MET A 271 -14.17 2.34 4.69
N LYS A 272 -15.49 2.20 4.86
CA LYS A 272 -16.27 1.16 4.18
C LYS A 272 -16.57 1.59 2.74
N THR A 273 -16.28 0.71 1.78
CA THR A 273 -16.45 0.93 0.35
C THR A 273 -17.33 -0.19 -0.20
N ALA A 274 -18.49 0.16 -0.76
CA ALA A 274 -19.42 -0.80 -1.36
C ALA A 274 -18.88 -1.31 -2.70
N GLU A 275 -19.10 -2.59 -3.00
CA GLU A 275 -18.77 -3.20 -4.30
C GLU A 275 -20.02 -3.84 -4.92
N GLU A 276 -19.97 -4.12 -6.23
CA GLU A 276 -21.09 -4.75 -6.95
C GLU A 276 -21.27 -6.24 -6.64
N ASN A 277 -20.24 -6.93 -6.12
CA ASN A 277 -20.22 -8.39 -5.94
C ASN A 277 -19.79 -8.85 -4.53
N SER A 278 -19.55 -7.93 -3.59
CA SER A 278 -19.28 -8.21 -2.18
C SER A 278 -20.10 -7.24 -1.32
N ASP A 279 -20.50 -7.64 -0.10
CA ASP A 279 -21.32 -6.78 0.76
C ASP A 279 -20.66 -5.39 0.98
N TYR A 280 -19.35 -5.40 1.21
CA TYR A 280 -18.44 -4.24 1.16
C TYR A 280 -16.99 -4.67 1.44
N LEU A 281 -16.03 -3.87 0.99
CA LEU A 281 -14.65 -3.88 1.47
C LEU A 281 -14.40 -2.73 2.47
N VAL A 282 -13.27 -2.79 3.17
CA VAL A 282 -12.80 -1.69 4.02
C VAL A 282 -11.43 -1.23 3.53
N ASP A 283 -11.37 -0.03 2.95
CA ASP A 283 -10.11 0.63 2.66
C ASP A 283 -9.45 0.99 3.99
N HIS A 284 -8.21 0.57 4.23
CA HIS A 284 -7.48 0.89 5.46
C HIS A 284 -5.98 1.14 5.23
N SER A 285 -5.33 1.69 6.26
CA SER A 285 -3.89 1.97 6.23
C SER A 285 -3.07 0.69 6.33
N ILE A 286 -2.26 0.38 5.32
CA ILE A 286 -1.39 -0.82 5.26
C ILE A 286 -0.06 -0.51 5.97
N VAL A 287 -0.10 -0.52 7.31
CA VAL A 287 1.02 -0.12 8.18
C VAL A 287 1.13 -1.05 9.39
N ILE A 288 2.36 -1.51 9.66
CA ILE A 288 2.75 -2.21 10.88
C ILE A 288 3.45 -1.21 11.81
N TYR A 289 2.98 -1.07 13.04
CA TYR A 289 3.57 -0.20 14.07
C TYR A 289 4.41 -1.01 15.05
N LEU A 290 5.67 -0.62 15.24
CA LEU A 290 6.54 -1.10 16.31
C LEU A 290 6.32 -0.24 17.57
N MET A 291 5.84 -0.88 18.62
CA MET A 291 5.63 -0.31 19.94
C MET A 291 6.70 -0.82 20.90
N SER A 292 7.19 0.06 21.78
CA SER A 292 8.16 -0.27 22.82
C SER A 292 7.53 -1.10 23.96
N PRO A 293 8.35 -1.66 24.87
CA PRO A 293 7.87 -2.31 26.09
C PRO A 293 7.03 -1.41 27.01
N ASP A 294 7.10 -0.09 26.84
CA ASP A 294 6.30 0.87 27.59
C ASP A 294 5.06 1.34 26.77
N MET A 295 4.74 0.64 25.67
CA MET A 295 3.69 0.94 24.68
C MET A 295 3.79 2.33 24.04
N GLU A 296 5.00 2.88 23.94
CA GLU A 296 5.28 4.06 23.12
C GLU A 296 5.49 3.67 21.65
N PHE A 297 5.01 4.49 20.71
CA PHE A 297 5.33 4.35 19.30
C PHE A 297 6.82 4.61 19.04
N VAL A 298 7.50 3.66 18.38
CA VAL A 298 8.92 3.76 17.99
C VAL A 298 9.07 3.98 16.48
N LYS A 299 8.45 3.12 15.67
CA LYS A 299 8.61 3.16 14.20
C LYS A 299 7.43 2.52 13.48
N PHE A 300 7.17 2.95 12.25
CA PHE A 300 6.21 2.30 11.36
C PHE A 300 6.90 1.64 10.16
N PHE A 301 6.28 0.58 9.65
CA PHE A 301 6.70 -0.15 8.45
C PHE A 301 5.48 -0.26 7.52
N GLY A 302 5.52 0.39 6.37
CA GLY A 302 4.47 0.27 5.34
C GLY A 302 4.68 -0.94 4.43
N LYS A 303 3.70 -1.21 3.55
CA LYS A 303 3.68 -2.33 2.59
C LYS A 303 5.03 -2.64 1.91
N ASN A 304 5.75 -1.60 1.47
CA ASN A 304 7.01 -1.71 0.71
C ASN A 304 8.20 -2.36 1.44
N ASN A 305 8.07 -2.70 2.73
CA ASN A 305 9.08 -3.50 3.43
C ASN A 305 8.82 -4.98 3.18
N ASP A 306 9.87 -5.74 2.84
CA ASP A 306 9.87 -7.20 2.82
C ASP A 306 10.13 -7.78 4.22
N VAL A 307 10.11 -9.12 4.34
CA VAL A 307 10.37 -9.84 5.61
C VAL A 307 11.73 -9.44 6.21
N ASP A 308 12.75 -9.30 5.36
CA ASP A 308 14.13 -9.04 5.79
C ASP A 308 14.31 -7.59 6.25
N SER A 309 13.81 -6.61 5.50
CA SER A 309 13.86 -5.19 5.90
C SER A 309 13.01 -4.91 7.14
N LEU A 310 11.87 -5.61 7.30
CA LEU A 310 11.05 -5.54 8.51
C LEU A 310 11.81 -6.12 9.71
N ALA A 311 12.34 -7.34 9.60
CA ALA A 311 13.06 -8.00 10.69
C ALA A 311 14.34 -7.25 11.10
N ASP A 312 15.21 -6.94 10.14
CA ASP A 312 16.47 -6.24 10.41
C ASP A 312 16.23 -4.79 10.85
N GLY A 313 15.15 -4.16 10.35
CA GLY A 313 14.66 -2.86 10.81
C GLY A 313 14.22 -2.89 12.27
N VAL A 314 13.39 -3.85 12.68
CA VAL A 314 12.97 -4.01 14.09
C VAL A 314 14.17 -4.30 14.98
N ILE A 315 15.05 -5.25 14.61
CA ILE A 315 16.27 -5.56 15.38
C ILE A 315 17.15 -4.31 15.57
N LYS A 316 17.26 -3.46 14.55
CA LYS A 316 18.00 -2.19 14.64
C LYS A 316 17.37 -1.24 15.65
N GLU A 317 16.07 -0.96 15.53
CA GLU A 317 15.39 -0.04 16.46
C GLU A 317 15.46 -0.55 17.91
N VAL A 318 15.23 -1.85 18.14
CA VAL A 318 15.31 -2.45 19.49
C VAL A 318 16.70 -2.31 20.10
N LYS A 319 17.77 -2.47 19.30
CA LYS A 319 19.16 -2.26 19.76
C LYS A 319 19.53 -0.79 19.97
N GLN A 320 18.84 0.13 19.29
CA GLN A 320 19.06 1.58 19.42
C GLN A 320 18.19 2.22 20.50
N TYR A 321 17.11 1.56 20.91
CA TYR A 321 16.21 2.01 21.98
C TYR A 321 16.91 2.03 23.33
N LYS A 322 17.36 3.23 23.73
CA LYS A 322 17.86 3.50 25.07
C LYS A 322 16.69 3.91 25.96
N LYS A 323 16.54 3.20 27.08
CA LYS A 323 15.63 3.53 28.18
C LYS A 323 16.24 4.60 29.08
#